data_AF-A0A7W1XYJ9-F1
#
_entry.id   AF-A0A7W1XYJ9-F1
#
_cell.length_a   1.000
_cell.length_b   1.000
_cell.length_c   1.000
_cell.angle_alpha   90.00
_cell.angle_beta   90.00
_cell.angle_gamma   90.00
#
_symmetry.space_group_name_H-M   'P 1'
#
loop_
_entity.id
_entity.type
_entity.pdbx_description
1 polymer ?
#
loop_
_entity_poly.entity_id
_entity_poly.type
_entity_poly.pdbx_seq_one_letter_code
_entity_poly.pdbx_strand_id
1 'polypeptide(L)' 'MNPEEILTSLQNPRIKTLVRLRDRRDRDREGQFVIEGFREISRAVEARLPIEEIFTCPELYLG' A
#
# COMPACT_ATOMS: atom_id res chain seq x y z
N MET A 1 17.04 -1.78 3.78
CA MET A 1 15.87 -1.69 4.68
C MET A 1 15.37 -3.11 4.89
N ASN A 2 14.94 -3.47 6.10
CA ASN A 2 14.53 -4.84 6.37
C ASN A 2 13.08 -5.03 5.90
N PRO A 3 12.80 -5.94 4.94
CA PRO A 3 11.44 -6.19 4.46
C PRO A 3 10.49 -6.72 5.55
N GLU A 4 11.04 -7.19 6.67
CA GLU A 4 10.31 -7.73 7.83
C GLU A 4 10.04 -6.70 8.94
N GLU A 5 10.28 -5.40 8.69
CA GLU A 5 10.04 -4.36 9.69
C GLU A 5 8.54 -4.20 9.98
N ILE A 6 8.13 -4.46 11.22
CA ILE A 6 6.75 -4.26 11.70
C ILE A 6 6.50 -2.76 11.91
N LEU A 7 5.56 -2.20 11.16
CA LEU A 7 5.18 -0.80 11.25
C LEU A 7 4.06 -0.61 12.26
N THR A 8 4.36 -0.03 13.43
CA THR A 8 3.39 0.19 14.51
C THR A 8 2.97 1.64 14.71
N SER A 9 3.73 2.59 14.14
CA SER A 9 3.51 4.03 14.36
C SER A 9 2.93 4.73 13.14
N LEU A 10 1.82 5.46 13.34
CA LEU A 10 1.27 6.38 12.34
C LEU A 10 2.24 7.53 11.98
N GLN A 11 3.25 7.77 12.81
CA GLN A 11 4.27 8.77 12.51
C GLN A 11 5.32 8.28 11.49
N ASN A 12 5.35 6.97 11.18
CA ASN A 12 6.28 6.41 10.23
C ASN A 12 6.09 7.05 8.83
N PRO A 13 7.17 7.50 8.16
CA PRO A 13 7.08 8.13 6.84
C PRO A 13 6.38 7.29 5.76
N ARG A 14 6.51 5.95 5.79
CA ARG A 14 5.84 5.04 4.84
C ARG A 14 4.33 5.07 5.04
N ILE A 15 3.88 4.97 6.29
CA ILE A 15 2.45 5.06 6.64
C ILE A 15 1.88 6.43 6.27
N LYS A 16 2.58 7.53 6.57
CA LYS A 16 2.16 8.88 6.16
C LYS A 16 2.01 9.01 4.65
N THR A 17 2.89 8.36 3.89
CA THR A 17 2.83 8.38 2.42
C THR A 17 1.60 7.64 1.90
N LEU A 18 1.31 6.44 2.43
CA LEU A 18 0.06 5.72 2.11
C LEU A 18 -1.19 6.56 2.38
N VAL A 19 -1.26 7.21 3.53
CA VAL A 19 -2.41 8.05 3.91
C VAL A 19 -2.58 9.22 2.94
N ARG A 20 -1.48 9.87 2.54
CA ARG A 20 -1.50 10.98 1.56
C ARG A 20 -2.02 10.57 0.20
N LEU A 21 -1.67 9.37 -0.29
CA LEU A 21 -2.12 8.85 -1.58
C LEU A 21 -3.66 8.63 -1.69
N ARG A 22 -4.42 8.80 -0.59
CA ARG A 22 -5.89 8.88 -0.63
C ARG A 22 -6.39 10.18 -1.25
N ASP A 23 -5.60 11.25 -1.20
CA ASP A 23 -5.91 12.53 -1.84
C ASP A 23 -5.54 12.50 -3.34
N ARG A 24 -6.40 13.08 -4.19
CA ARG A 24 -6.18 13.13 -5.64
C ARG A 24 -4.91 13.91 -6.00
N ARG A 25 -4.67 15.05 -5.37
CA ARG A 25 -3.52 15.92 -5.67
C ARG A 25 -2.22 15.20 -5.39
N ASP A 26 -2.16 14.44 -4.30
CA ASP A 26 -0.98 13.65 -3.96
C ASP A 26 -0.78 12.50 -4.96
N ARG A 27 -1.84 11.80 -5.38
CA ARG A 27 -1.72 10.80 -6.47
C ARG A 27 -1.22 11.38 -7.78
N ASP A 28 -1.80 12.51 -8.20
CA ASP A 28 -1.42 13.16 -9.45
C ASP A 28 0.04 13.65 -9.40
N ARG A 29 0.54 14.06 -8.22
CA ARG A 29 1.93 14.48 -8.02
C ARG A 29 2.91 13.30 -8.02
N GLU A 30 2.62 12.23 -7.28
CA GLU A 30 3.54 11.10 -7.11
C GLU A 30 3.43 10.08 -8.26
N GLY A 31 2.33 10.11 -9.04
CA GLY A 31 2.05 9.11 -10.07
C GLY A 31 1.71 7.72 -9.49
N GLN A 32 1.35 7.67 -8.20
CA GLN A 32 1.09 6.45 -7.45
C GLN A 32 -0.31 6.45 -6.85
N PHE A 33 -0.83 5.27 -6.54
CA PHE A 33 -2.11 5.10 -5.84
C PHE A 33 -2.09 3.84 -4.98
N VAL A 34 -2.95 3.81 -3.97
CA VAL A 34 -3.09 2.65 -3.07
C VAL A 34 -4.11 1.69 -3.66
N ILE A 35 -3.80 0.39 -3.64
CA ILE A 35 -4.71 -0.71 -3.96
C ILE A 35 -4.99 -1.45 -2.66
N GLU A 36 -6.25 -1.45 -2.23
CA GLU A 36 -6.68 -2.10 -0.99
C GLU A 36 -7.69 -3.22 -1.31
N GLY A 37 -7.54 -4.38 -0.65
CA GLY A 37 -8.45 -5.52 -0.79
C GLY A 37 -7.89 -6.67 -1.64
N PHE A 38 -8.22 -7.91 -1.24
CA PHE A 38 -7.71 -9.13 -1.89
C PHE A 38 -8.03 -9.15 -3.39
N ARG A 39 -9.28 -8.91 -3.77
CA ARG A 39 -9.73 -8.97 -5.17
C ARG A 39 -9.02 -7.94 -6.04
N GLU A 40 -8.92 -6.70 -5.57
CA GLU A 40 -8.29 -5.59 -6.29
C GLU A 40 -6.79 -5.82 -6.46
N ILE A 41 -6.12 -6.30 -5.41
CA ILE A 41 -4.70 -6.67 -5.45
C ILE A 41 -4.48 -7.83 -6.42
N SER A 42 -5.29 -8.90 -6.38
CA SER A 42 -5.17 -10.03 -7.33
C SER A 42 -5.27 -9.55 -8.78
N ARG A 43 -6.22 -8.67 -9.09
CA ARG A 43 -6.39 -8.10 -10.44
C ARG A 43 -5.18 -7.26 -10.86
N ALA A 44 -4.62 -6.48 -9.96
CA ALA A 44 -3.42 -5.68 -10.22
C ALA A 44 -2.21 -6.57 -10.57
N VAL A 45 -2.05 -7.68 -9.84
CA VAL A 45 -1.02 -8.69 -10.09
C VAL A 45 -1.25 -9.40 -11.42
N GLU A 46 -2.47 -9.85 -11.70
CA GLU A 46 -2.85 -10.48 -12.97
C GLU A 46 -2.60 -9.56 -14.17
N ALA A 47 -2.91 -8.26 -14.02
CA ALA A 47 -2.65 -7.23 -15.02
C ALA A 47 -1.17 -6.82 -15.13
N ARG A 48 -0.29 -7.38 -14.28
CA ARG A 48 1.15 -7.09 -14.24
C ARG A 48 1.46 -5.61 -14.04
N LEU A 49 0.67 -4.94 -13.20
CA LEU A 49 0.98 -3.57 -12.80
C LEU A 49 2.34 -3.54 -12.08
N PRO A 50 3.12 -2.45 -12.22
CA PRO A 50 4.37 -2.28 -11.49
C PRO A 50 4.07 -1.99 -10.01
N ILE A 51 3.92 -3.05 -9.21
CA ILE A 51 3.68 -2.94 -7.77
C ILE A 51 5.00 -2.55 -7.08
N GLU A 52 5.05 -1.34 -6.52
CA GLU A 52 6.24 -0.81 -5.85
C GLU A 52 6.44 -1.43 -4.46
N GLU A 53 5.37 -1.56 -3.68
CA GLU A 53 5.45 -1.98 -2.28
C GLU A 53 4.15 -2.64 -1.81
N ILE A 54 4.27 -3.64 -0.94
CA ILE A 54 3.13 -4.34 -0.34
C ILE A 54 3.17 -4.18 1.18
N PHE A 55 2.03 -3.79 1.75
CA PHE A 55 1.81 -3.73 3.19
C PHE A 55 0.87 -4.86 3.59
N THR A 56 1.21 -5.58 4.64
CA THR A 56 0.41 -6.71 5.14
C THR A 56 0.12 -6.54 6.62
N CYS A 57 -1.02 -7.07 7.05
CA CYS A 57 -1.41 -7.20 8.45
C CYS A 57 -2.12 -8.55 8.58
N PRO A 58 -1.35 -9.64 8.83
CA PRO A 58 -1.91 -10.99 8.91
C PRO A 58 -3.06 -11.14 9.90
N GLU A 59 -3.07 -10.32 10.95
CA GLU A 59 -4.12 -10.27 11.97
C GLU A 59 -5.50 -9.86 11.39
N LEU A 60 -5.52 -9.24 10.20
CA LEU A 60 -6.73 -8.82 9.51
C LEU A 60 -7.14 -9.77 8.37
N TYR A 61 -6.43 -10.89 8.17
CA TYR A 61 -6.81 -11.87 7.16
C TYR A 61 -8.08 -12.62 7.58
N LEU A 62 -9.01 -12.82 6.64
CA LEU A 62 -10.33 -13.39 6.90
C LEU A 62 -10.39 -14.94 6.89
N GLY A 63 -9.24 -15.61 6.70
CA GLY A 63 -9.15 -17.07 6.58
C GLY A 63 -9.21 -17.57 5.13
#